data_AF-A0AA88NWC4-F1
#
_entry.id   AF-A0AA88NWC4-F1
#
_cell.length_a   1.000
_cell.length_b   1.000
_cell.length_c   1.000
_cell.angle_alpha   90.00
_cell.angle_beta   90.00
_cell.angle_gamma   90.00
#
_symmetry.space_group_name_H-M   'P 1'
#
loop_
_entity.id
_entity.type
_entity.pdbx_description
1 polymer ?
#
loop_
_entity_poly.entity_id
_entity_poly.type
_entity_poly.pdbx_seq_one_letter_code
_entity_poly.pdbx_strand_id
1 'polypeptide(L)'
;MKDRTHELKHGKDTEEEEEVAVGMEKGFMDEFFEQVEEIRGYIESLAEKVEEVKRKHSAILASPNPDEKTKAELEDLMTDIKKLANKVRSKLKSIQQTIEQEEGQNRSSADLRIRKTQHSTLSRKFVEVMSEYNATQSSYRERCKGRIQRQLEITGRNTTNEELESMLESDNPAIFTSGIIMDSNITQQAMNEIETRHNEIIKLENSIRELHDMFMDMAMLVESQGEMIDRIEYNVEHAVDYVERAVSDTKKAVKYQSKARRKKIMIIICCVVLGIVIASTLGGVLA
;
A
#
# COMPACT_ATOMS: atom_id res chain seq x y z
N MET A 1 22.83 -9.02 18.33
CA MET A 1 24.12 -9.26 17.63
C MET A 1 25.09 -8.17 18.06
N LYS A 2 26.30 -8.53 18.50
CA LYS A 2 27.36 -7.55 18.81
C LYS A 2 28.00 -7.12 17.49
N ASP A 3 28.19 -5.82 17.31
CA ASP A 3 28.82 -5.23 16.13
C ASP A 3 30.28 -5.69 16.01
N ARG A 4 30.63 -6.33 14.88
CA ARG A 4 31.97 -6.86 14.56
C ARG A 4 32.56 -6.18 13.32
N THR A 5 31.98 -5.07 12.87
CA THR A 5 32.46 -4.31 11.70
C THR A 5 33.91 -3.87 11.83
N HIS A 6 34.40 -3.64 13.06
CA HIS A 6 35.78 -3.25 13.32
C HIS A 6 36.81 -4.35 13.00
N GLU A 7 36.43 -5.63 13.02
CA GLU A 7 37.35 -6.74 12.74
C GLU A 7 37.73 -6.82 11.25
N LEU A 8 36.91 -6.23 10.35
CA LEU A 8 37.16 -6.20 8.92
C LEU A 8 38.20 -5.14 8.50
N LYS A 9 38.44 -4.12 9.33
CA LYS A 9 39.40 -3.05 9.04
C LYS A 9 40.87 -3.46 9.24
N HIS A 10 41.15 -4.48 10.07
CA HIS A 10 42.52 -4.90 10.36
C HIS A 10 43.11 -5.90 9.35
N GLY A 11 42.35 -6.30 8.33
CA GLY A 11 42.84 -7.23 7.29
C GLY A 11 43.34 -6.57 6.01
N LYS A 12 43.32 -5.24 5.91
CA LYS A 12 43.52 -4.50 4.66
C LYS A 12 44.74 -3.57 4.72
N ASP A 13 45.91 -4.15 4.96
CA ASP A 13 47.16 -3.45 4.70
C ASP A 13 47.55 -3.67 3.23
N THR A 14 47.77 -2.57 2.51
CA THR A 14 48.34 -2.44 1.15
C THR A 14 47.54 -3.02 -0.02
N GLU A 15 46.45 -2.36 -0.40
CA GLU A 15 46.08 -2.24 -1.82
C GLU A 15 45.78 -0.76 -2.08
N GLU A 16 46.49 -0.18 -3.05
CA GLU A 16 46.33 1.20 -3.51
C GLU A 16 44.84 1.46 -3.80
N GLU A 17 44.28 2.49 -3.16
CA GLU A 17 42.93 2.97 -3.45
C GLU A 17 42.95 3.63 -4.84
N GLU A 18 42.85 2.81 -5.90
CA GLU A 18 42.30 3.30 -7.17
C GLU A 18 40.86 3.74 -6.88
N GLU A 19 40.69 5.06 -6.75
CA GLU A 19 39.41 5.72 -6.64
C GLU A 19 38.68 5.54 -7.98
N VAL A 20 38.08 4.36 -8.17
CA VAL A 20 37.14 4.12 -9.25
C VAL A 20 35.93 4.99 -8.93
N ALA A 21 35.84 6.14 -9.60
CA ALA A 21 34.66 7.00 -9.57
C ALA A 21 33.46 6.18 -10.06
N VAL A 22 32.75 5.55 -9.13
CA VAL A 22 31.45 4.95 -9.37
C VAL A 22 30.53 6.11 -9.68
N GLY A 23 30.25 6.33 -10.96
CA GLY A 23 29.23 7.28 -11.38
C GLY A 23 27.97 7.00 -10.59
N MET A 24 27.37 8.05 -10.01
CA MET A 24 26.06 7.98 -9.38
C MET A 24 25.01 7.62 -10.45
N GLU A 25 24.94 6.35 -10.81
CA GLU A 25 23.76 5.76 -11.44
C GLU A 25 22.60 5.95 -10.47
N LYS A 26 21.43 6.30 -11.00
CA LYS A 26 20.16 6.38 -10.26
C LYS A 26 20.09 5.20 -9.28
N GLY A 27 19.78 5.50 -8.02
CA GLY A 27 19.69 4.50 -6.97
C GLY A 27 18.72 3.39 -7.34
N PHE A 28 18.99 2.21 -6.78
CA PHE A 28 18.21 1.01 -7.03
C PHE A 28 16.71 1.27 -6.80
N MET A 29 15.92 1.19 -7.88
CA MET A 29 14.47 1.42 -7.89
C MET A 29 14.01 2.81 -7.41
N ASP A 30 14.84 3.85 -7.50
CA ASP A 30 14.50 5.19 -6.99
C ASP A 30 13.13 5.70 -7.47
N GLU A 31 12.83 5.58 -8.76
CA GLU A 31 11.55 6.02 -9.34
C GLU A 31 10.35 5.26 -8.76
N PHE A 32 10.51 3.96 -8.45
CA PHE A 32 9.46 3.18 -7.81
C PHE A 32 9.27 3.58 -6.35
N PHE A 33 10.37 3.81 -5.61
CA PHE A 33 10.27 4.27 -4.22
C PHE A 33 9.68 5.68 -4.11
N GLU A 34 9.95 6.56 -5.07
CA GLU A 34 9.30 7.86 -5.17
C GLU A 34 7.78 7.71 -5.35
N GLN A 35 7.33 6.80 -6.22
CA GLN A 35 5.90 6.47 -6.36
C GLN A 35 5.29 5.90 -5.08
N VAL A 36 6.00 5.01 -4.38
CA VAL A 36 5.55 4.42 -3.10
C VAL A 36 5.37 5.49 -2.03
N GLU A 37 6.34 6.39 -1.86
CA GLU A 37 6.27 7.47 -0.89
C GLU A 37 5.17 8.48 -1.24
N GLU A 38 4.95 8.75 -2.53
CA GLU A 38 3.85 9.60 -2.97
C GLU A 38 2.48 8.98 -2.63
N ILE A 39 2.28 7.68 -2.90
CA ILE A 39 1.05 6.97 -2.54
C ILE A 39 0.85 6.98 -1.02
N ARG A 40 1.92 6.71 -0.27
CA ARG A 40 1.90 6.75 1.19
C ARG A 40 1.48 8.12 1.71
N GLY A 41 2.04 9.19 1.16
CA GLY A 41 1.66 10.56 1.51
C GLY A 41 0.19 10.86 1.22
N TYR A 42 -0.35 10.37 0.10
CA TYR A 42 -1.78 10.49 -0.17
C TYR A 42 -2.65 9.70 0.81
N ILE A 43 -2.25 8.50 1.21
CA ILE A 43 -3.00 7.70 2.21
C ILE A 43 -2.97 8.39 3.59
N GLU A 44 -1.83 8.96 3.98
CA GLU A 44 -1.69 9.70 5.24
C GLU A 44 -2.56 10.97 5.24
N SER A 45 -2.56 11.73 4.13
CA SER A 45 -3.45 12.88 3.96
C SER A 45 -4.93 12.46 3.96
N LEU A 46 -5.27 11.34 3.33
CA LEU A 46 -6.62 10.79 3.35
C LEU A 46 -7.07 10.49 4.77
N ALA A 47 -6.23 9.83 5.57
CA ALA A 47 -6.53 9.52 6.97
C ALA A 47 -6.77 10.79 7.81
N GLU A 48 -5.94 11.83 7.62
CA GLU A 48 -6.14 13.12 8.27
C GLU A 48 -7.50 13.76 7.90
N LYS A 49 -7.86 13.73 6.61
CA LYS A 49 -9.15 14.26 6.14
C LYS A 49 -10.35 13.48 6.71
N VAL A 50 -10.24 12.16 6.87
CA VAL A 50 -11.26 11.34 7.53
C VAL A 50 -11.47 11.78 8.98
N GLU A 51 -10.40 12.08 9.72
CA GLU A 51 -10.49 12.61 11.08
C GLU A 51 -11.10 14.03 11.13
N GLU A 52 -10.80 14.88 10.14
CA GLU A 52 -11.45 16.19 10.00
C GLU A 52 -12.97 16.05 9.75
N VAL A 53 -13.37 15.11 8.90
CA VAL A 53 -14.78 14.78 8.64
C VAL A 53 -15.50 14.37 9.93
N LYS A 54 -14.90 13.50 10.76
CA LYS A 54 -15.47 13.13 12.09
C LYS A 54 -15.72 14.34 12.98
N ARG A 55 -14.79 15.29 13.01
CA ARG A 55 -14.91 16.53 13.80
C ARG A 55 -16.04 17.42 13.26
N LYS A 56 -16.13 17.60 11.93
CA LYS A 56 -17.18 18.40 11.29
C LYS A 56 -18.56 17.78 11.52
N HIS A 57 -18.71 16.47 11.32
CA HIS A 57 -19.93 15.75 11.67
C HIS A 57 -20.37 15.96 13.11
N SER A 58 -19.43 15.89 14.05
CA SER A 58 -19.74 16.12 15.46
C SER A 58 -20.17 17.56 15.74
N ALA A 59 -19.55 18.55 15.10
CA ALA A 59 -19.94 19.95 15.21
C ALA A 59 -21.33 20.22 14.63
N ILE A 60 -21.63 19.65 13.45
CA ILE A 60 -22.92 19.82 12.78
C ILE A 60 -24.05 19.18 13.62
N LEU A 61 -23.82 18.03 14.25
CA LEU A 61 -24.80 17.38 15.14
C LEU A 61 -24.97 18.07 16.50
N ALA A 62 -24.04 18.94 16.90
CA ALA A 62 -24.11 19.65 18.17
C ALA A 62 -25.06 20.86 18.13
N SER A 63 -25.34 21.40 16.94
CA SER A 63 -26.25 22.54 16.75
C SER A 63 -27.53 22.12 16.01
N PRO A 64 -28.73 22.53 16.47
CA PRO A 64 -29.98 22.37 15.71
C PRO A 64 -29.93 23.04 14.33
N ASN A 65 -29.26 24.20 14.25
CA ASN A 65 -29.01 24.95 13.02
C ASN A 65 -27.51 25.07 12.83
N PRO A 66 -26.88 24.16 12.06
CA PRO A 66 -25.46 24.22 11.78
C PRO A 66 -25.16 25.42 10.88
N ASP A 67 -24.02 26.07 11.08
CA ASP A 67 -23.58 27.15 10.21
C ASP A 67 -23.28 26.62 8.80
N GLU A 68 -23.68 27.39 7.79
CA GLU A 68 -23.50 27.00 6.39
C GLU A 68 -22.02 26.86 6.01
N LYS A 69 -21.14 27.57 6.72
CA LYS A 69 -19.69 27.47 6.55
C LYS A 69 -19.18 26.07 6.92
N THR A 70 -19.57 25.52 8.07
CA THR A 70 -19.17 24.17 8.48
C THR A 70 -19.71 23.10 7.53
N LYS A 71 -20.91 23.30 6.96
CA LYS A 71 -21.46 22.41 5.93
C LYS A 71 -20.66 22.46 4.63
N ALA A 72 -20.32 23.66 4.16
CA ALA A 72 -19.48 23.84 2.97
C ALA A 72 -18.09 23.20 3.17
N GLU A 73 -17.47 23.41 4.33
CA GLU A 73 -16.18 22.79 4.67
C GLU A 73 -16.26 21.25 4.69
N LEU A 74 -17.38 20.66 5.14
CA LEU A 74 -17.60 19.21 5.07
C LEU A 74 -17.67 18.72 3.62
N GLU A 75 -18.39 19.43 2.75
CA GLU A 75 -18.51 19.08 1.33
C GLU A 75 -17.17 19.17 0.59
N ASP A 76 -16.35 20.17 0.90
CA ASP A 76 -14.99 20.31 0.39
C ASP A 76 -14.13 19.12 0.82
N LEU A 77 -14.19 18.73 2.10
CA LEU A 77 -13.48 17.55 2.61
C LEU A 77 -13.90 16.25 1.91
N MET A 78 -15.20 16.05 1.70
CA MET A 78 -15.72 14.86 1.00
C MET A 78 -15.23 14.83 -0.46
N THR A 79 -15.20 15.99 -1.12
CA THR A 79 -14.68 16.14 -2.48
C THR A 79 -13.18 15.85 -2.55
N ASP A 80 -12.41 16.31 -1.57
CA ASP A 80 -10.96 16.09 -1.51
C ASP A 80 -10.63 14.62 -1.20
N ILE A 81 -11.37 13.99 -0.29
CA ILE A 81 -11.27 12.54 -0.02
C ILE A 81 -11.51 11.77 -1.32
N LYS A 82 -12.57 12.08 -2.07
CA LYS A 82 -12.85 11.44 -3.37
C LYS A 82 -11.71 11.61 -4.36
N LYS A 83 -11.15 12.82 -4.47
CA LYS A 83 -10.02 13.09 -5.38
C LYS A 83 -8.76 12.32 -4.97
N LEU A 84 -8.38 12.35 -3.69
CA LEU A 84 -7.21 11.65 -3.16
C LEU A 84 -7.35 10.15 -3.30
N ALA A 85 -8.50 9.59 -2.95
CA ALA A 85 -8.77 8.16 -3.06
C ALA A 85 -8.70 7.68 -4.52
N ASN A 86 -9.19 8.47 -5.47
CA ASN A 86 -9.03 8.17 -6.90
C ASN A 86 -7.57 8.23 -7.38
N LYS A 87 -6.76 9.18 -6.88
CA LYS A 87 -5.32 9.23 -7.18
C LYS A 87 -4.59 8.00 -6.66
N VAL A 88 -4.85 7.61 -5.41
CA VAL A 88 -4.28 6.40 -4.79
C VAL A 88 -4.68 5.17 -5.60
N ARG A 89 -5.97 5.01 -5.91
CA ARG A 89 -6.46 3.90 -6.75
C ARG A 89 -5.73 3.84 -8.09
N SER A 90 -5.62 4.96 -8.80
CA SER A 90 -4.96 5.00 -10.12
C SER A 90 -3.49 4.61 -10.04
N LYS A 91 -2.76 5.07 -9.02
CA LYS A 91 -1.35 4.74 -8.84
C LYS A 91 -1.13 3.28 -8.42
N LEU A 92 -1.96 2.75 -7.51
CA LEU A 92 -1.94 1.33 -7.16
C LEU A 92 -2.20 0.45 -8.39
N LYS A 93 -3.21 0.80 -9.21
CA LYS A 93 -3.51 0.09 -10.45
C LYS A 93 -2.36 0.14 -11.46
N SER A 94 -1.64 1.27 -11.55
CA SER A 94 -0.45 1.38 -12.38
C SER A 94 0.66 0.42 -11.92
N ILE A 95 0.91 0.35 -10.60
CA ILE A 95 1.91 -0.57 -10.04
C ILE A 95 1.49 -2.03 -10.30
N GLN A 96 0.21 -2.36 -10.11
CA GLN A 96 -0.33 -3.69 -10.40
C GLN A 96 -0.10 -4.10 -11.86
N GLN A 97 -0.37 -3.22 -12.82
CA GLN A 97 -0.12 -3.49 -14.24
C GLN A 97 1.36 -3.74 -14.54
N THR A 98 2.27 -2.99 -13.91
CA THR A 98 3.71 -3.22 -14.03
C THR A 98 4.11 -4.59 -13.48
N ILE A 99 3.56 -4.99 -12.32
CA ILE A 99 3.80 -6.30 -11.72
C ILE A 99 3.35 -7.43 -12.67
N GLU A 100 2.13 -7.35 -13.19
CA GLU A 100 1.56 -8.35 -14.13
C GLU A 100 2.40 -8.46 -15.42
N GLN A 101 2.88 -7.34 -15.94
CA GLN A 101 3.75 -7.31 -17.12
C GLN A 101 5.09 -8.00 -16.88
N GLU A 102 5.71 -7.78 -15.72
CA GLU A 102 6.98 -8.41 -15.35
C GLU A 102 6.84 -9.91 -15.04
N GLU A 103 5.71 -10.33 -14.47
CA GLU A 103 5.37 -11.74 -14.27
C GLU A 103 5.23 -12.48 -15.61
N GLY A 104 4.57 -11.88 -16.60
CA GLY A 104 4.43 -12.45 -17.95
C GLY A 104 5.76 -12.69 -18.67
N GLN A 105 6.82 -11.99 -18.26
CA GLN A 105 8.18 -12.16 -18.78
C GLN A 105 9.01 -13.17 -17.99
N ASN A 106 8.42 -13.86 -17.01
CA ASN A 106 9.06 -14.86 -16.14
C ASN A 106 10.28 -14.32 -15.37
N ARG A 107 10.30 -13.01 -15.09
CA ARG A 107 11.35 -12.35 -14.32
C ARG A 107 11.06 -12.45 -12.81
N SER A 108 11.34 -13.59 -12.20
CA SER A 108 11.34 -13.69 -10.73
C SER A 108 12.60 -13.01 -10.16
N SER A 109 12.54 -11.69 -10.00
CA SER A 109 13.65 -10.85 -9.52
C SER A 109 13.39 -10.31 -8.11
N ALA A 110 14.46 -9.82 -7.47
CA ALA A 110 14.32 -9.08 -6.20
C ALA A 110 13.46 -7.82 -6.37
N ASP A 111 13.56 -7.13 -7.51
CA ASP A 111 12.75 -5.95 -7.85
C ASP A 111 11.25 -6.29 -7.87
N LEU A 112 10.84 -7.34 -8.58
CA LEU A 112 9.45 -7.78 -8.66
C LEU A 112 8.87 -8.13 -7.27
N ARG A 113 9.67 -8.76 -6.41
CA ARG A 113 9.24 -9.07 -5.03
C ARG A 113 9.02 -7.82 -4.20
N ILE A 114 9.89 -6.81 -4.33
CA ILE A 114 9.73 -5.55 -3.61
C ILE A 114 8.47 -4.82 -4.11
N ARG A 115 8.26 -4.74 -5.43
CA ARG A 115 7.05 -4.12 -6.01
C ARG A 115 5.77 -4.73 -5.48
N LYS A 116 5.69 -6.07 -5.50
CA LYS A 116 4.57 -6.85 -4.96
C LYS A 116 4.30 -6.59 -3.48
N THR A 117 5.37 -6.61 -2.67
CA THR A 117 5.28 -6.40 -1.22
C THR A 117 4.78 -4.99 -0.90
N GLN A 118 5.33 -3.98 -1.58
CA GLN A 118 4.94 -2.58 -1.40
C GLN A 118 3.51 -2.33 -1.88
N HIS A 119 3.14 -2.84 -3.06
CA HIS A 119 1.77 -2.77 -3.56
C HIS A 119 0.78 -3.34 -2.53
N SER A 120 1.05 -4.54 -1.99
CA SER A 120 0.17 -5.17 -0.99
C SER A 120 0.04 -4.38 0.30
N THR A 121 1.15 -3.86 0.80
CA THR A 121 1.16 -3.05 2.02
C THR A 121 0.35 -1.77 1.83
N LEU A 122 0.55 -1.07 0.70
CA LEU A 122 -0.17 0.17 0.38
C LEU A 122 -1.66 -0.09 0.11
N SER A 123 -2.01 -1.15 -0.63
CA SER A 123 -3.41 -1.53 -0.85
C SER A 123 -4.14 -1.81 0.45
N ARG A 124 -3.53 -2.57 1.37
CA ARG A 124 -4.13 -2.87 2.68
C ARG A 124 -4.36 -1.61 3.49
N LYS A 125 -3.35 -0.73 3.57
CA LYS A 125 -3.45 0.53 4.32
C LYS A 125 -4.49 1.48 3.71
N PHE A 126 -4.60 1.52 2.39
CA PHE A 126 -5.63 2.30 1.71
C PHE A 126 -7.04 1.78 2.02
N VAL A 127 -7.25 0.45 1.97
CA VAL A 127 -8.53 -0.17 2.31
C VAL A 127 -8.91 0.07 3.77
N GLU A 128 -7.95 -0.01 4.68
CA GLU A 128 -8.15 0.31 6.10
C GLU A 128 -8.70 1.74 6.27
N VAL A 129 -8.05 2.74 5.67
CA VAL A 129 -8.50 4.14 5.77
C VAL A 129 -9.88 4.35 5.11
N MET A 130 -10.13 3.73 3.96
CA MET A 130 -11.43 3.83 3.30
C MET A 130 -12.54 3.12 4.08
N SER A 131 -12.24 2.00 4.74
CA SER A 131 -13.18 1.31 5.62
C SER A 131 -13.53 2.18 6.83
N GLU A 132 -12.54 2.85 7.43
CA GLU A 132 -12.74 3.82 8.51
C GLU A 132 -13.60 5.01 8.07
N TYR A 133 -13.40 5.51 6.85
CA TYR A 133 -14.26 6.53 6.27
C TYR A 133 -15.71 6.05 6.14
N ASN A 134 -15.93 4.84 5.59
CA ASN A 134 -17.27 4.28 5.47
C ASN A 134 -17.95 4.06 6.84
N ALA A 135 -17.20 3.58 7.83
CA ALA A 135 -17.68 3.44 9.21
C ALA A 135 -18.06 4.80 9.82
N THR A 136 -17.25 5.83 9.59
CA THR A 136 -17.54 7.21 10.00
C THR A 136 -18.84 7.71 9.38
N GLN A 137 -19.00 7.50 8.07
CA GLN A 137 -20.20 7.92 7.34
C GLN A 137 -21.45 7.15 7.83
N SER A 138 -21.37 5.83 7.99
CA SER A 138 -22.47 5.02 8.52
C SER A 138 -22.87 5.44 9.94
N SER A 139 -21.89 5.69 10.82
CA SER A 139 -22.15 6.21 12.17
C SER A 139 -22.84 7.58 12.15
N TYR A 140 -22.45 8.46 11.23
CA TYR A 140 -23.09 9.75 11.05
C TYR A 140 -24.55 9.62 10.59
N ARG A 141 -24.83 8.72 9.63
CA ARG A 141 -26.19 8.40 9.18
C ARG A 141 -27.11 8.06 10.34
N GLU A 142 -26.66 7.14 11.19
CA GLU A 142 -27.44 6.64 12.32
C GLU A 142 -27.71 7.75 13.35
N ARG A 143 -26.73 8.63 13.57
CA ARG A 143 -26.92 9.80 14.44
C ARG A 143 -27.91 10.80 13.86
N CYS A 144 -27.89 11.05 12.55
CA CYS A 144 -28.89 11.89 11.88
C CYS A 144 -30.29 11.26 11.96
N LYS A 145 -30.41 9.95 11.72
CA LYS A 145 -31.66 9.20 11.88
C LYS A 145 -32.22 9.34 13.30
N GLY A 146 -31.41 9.13 14.33
CA GLY A 146 -31.82 9.29 15.72
C GLY A 146 -32.24 10.72 16.08
N ARG A 147 -31.63 11.75 15.46
CA ARG A 147 -32.08 13.15 15.59
C ARG A 147 -33.45 13.36 14.97
N ILE A 148 -33.70 12.85 13.77
CA ILE A 148 -35.01 12.94 13.10
C ILE A 148 -36.09 12.27 13.94
N GLN A 149 -35.81 11.07 14.45
CA GLN A 149 -36.73 10.34 15.33
C GLN A 149 -37.12 11.16 16.56
N ARG A 150 -36.14 11.77 17.23
CA ARG A 150 -36.36 12.65 18.38
C ARG A 150 -37.23 13.86 18.03
N GLN A 151 -37.02 14.47 16.87
CA GLN A 151 -37.82 15.62 16.44
C GLN A 151 -39.26 15.22 16.10
N LEU A 152 -39.47 14.02 15.53
CA LEU A 152 -40.82 13.47 15.31
C LEU A 152 -41.54 13.23 16.65
N GLU A 153 -40.86 12.68 17.66
CA GLU A 153 -41.42 12.49 19.01
C GLU A 153 -41.85 13.83 19.64
N ILE A 154 -41.03 14.89 19.50
CA ILE A 154 -41.35 16.25 19.98
C ILE A 154 -42.64 16.78 19.35
N THR A 155 -42.87 16.45 18.08
CA THR A 155 -44.08 16.86 17.34
C THR A 155 -45.31 15.99 17.66
N GLY A 156 -45.15 14.99 18.53
CA GLY A 156 -46.23 14.09 18.95
C GLY A 156 -46.42 12.86 18.05
N ARG A 157 -45.49 12.61 17.12
CA ARG A 157 -45.53 11.44 16.23
C ARG A 157 -44.50 10.42 16.68
N ASN A 158 -44.97 9.34 17.29
CA ASN A 158 -44.13 8.16 17.56
C ASN A 158 -43.92 7.42 16.24
N THR A 159 -42.66 7.08 15.92
CA THR A 159 -42.30 6.39 14.68
C THR A 159 -41.30 5.29 15.02
N THR A 160 -41.56 4.07 14.52
CA THR A 160 -40.64 2.95 14.71
C THR A 160 -39.40 3.12 13.84
N ASN A 161 -38.35 2.34 14.11
CA ASN A 161 -37.11 2.43 13.33
C ASN A 161 -37.34 2.02 11.87
N GLU A 162 -38.22 1.07 11.63
CA GLU A 162 -38.59 0.56 10.31
C GLU A 162 -39.45 1.57 9.54
N GLU A 163 -40.43 2.20 10.21
CA GLU A 163 -41.23 3.26 9.61
C GLU A 163 -40.36 4.45 9.25
N LEU A 164 -39.43 4.85 10.13
CA LEU A 164 -38.51 5.95 9.85
C LEU A 164 -37.57 5.64 8.69
N GLU A 165 -37.09 4.40 8.57
CA GLU A 165 -36.27 3.99 7.42
C GLU A 165 -37.07 4.08 6.12
N SER A 166 -38.31 3.58 6.11
CA SER A 166 -39.20 3.70 4.94
C SER A 166 -39.47 5.17 4.57
N MET A 167 -39.52 6.07 5.56
CA MET A 167 -39.67 7.50 5.31
C MET A 167 -38.41 8.11 4.68
N LEU A 168 -37.22 7.71 5.13
CA LEU A 168 -35.93 8.15 4.57
C LEU A 168 -35.70 7.61 3.15
N GLU A 169 -36.17 6.40 2.85
CA GLU A 169 -36.12 5.80 1.51
C GLU A 169 -37.12 6.44 0.53
N SER A 170 -38.10 7.18 1.04
CA SER A 170 -39.12 7.81 0.20
C SER A 170 -38.62 9.10 -0.44
N ASP A 171 -38.84 9.26 -1.74
CA ASP A 171 -38.53 10.50 -2.49
C ASP A 171 -39.47 11.68 -2.17
N ASN A 172 -40.29 11.59 -1.11
CA ASN A 172 -41.27 12.61 -0.76
C ASN A 172 -40.89 13.34 0.53
N PRO A 173 -40.25 14.54 0.45
CA PRO A 173 -39.89 15.34 1.63
C PRO A 173 -41.07 15.69 2.53
N ALA A 174 -42.29 15.76 1.98
CA ALA A 174 -43.50 16.06 2.75
C ALA A 174 -43.94 14.89 3.67
N ILE A 175 -43.33 13.70 3.56
CA ILE A 175 -43.67 12.56 4.41
C ILE A 175 -43.41 12.84 5.90
N PHE A 176 -42.41 13.68 6.19
CA PHE A 176 -42.09 14.11 7.55
C PHE A 176 -43.11 15.11 8.09
N THR A 177 -43.70 15.94 7.22
CA THR A 177 -44.73 16.92 7.60
C THR A 177 -46.15 16.34 7.66
N SER A 178 -46.38 15.16 7.06
CA SER A 178 -47.70 14.55 6.99
C SER A 178 -48.19 14.13 8.38
N GLY A 179 -49.35 14.66 8.78
CA GLY A 179 -49.99 14.36 10.07
C GLY A 179 -49.50 15.22 11.25
N ILE A 180 -48.65 16.23 11.02
CA ILE A 180 -48.15 17.13 12.06
C ILE A 180 -48.89 18.47 11.98
N ILE A 181 -49.43 18.94 13.11
CA ILE A 181 -50.14 20.22 13.22
C ILE A 181 -49.10 21.35 13.34
N MET A 182 -48.99 22.21 12.31
CA MET A 182 -48.06 23.34 12.24
C MET A 182 -48.52 24.58 13.05
N ASP A 183 -49.09 24.39 14.24
CA ASP A 183 -49.69 25.48 15.02
C ASP A 183 -48.72 26.10 16.04
N SER A 184 -47.52 25.53 16.20
CA SER A 184 -46.52 25.95 17.18
C SER A 184 -45.17 26.27 16.54
N ASN A 185 -44.51 27.31 17.06
CA ASN A 185 -43.11 27.65 16.72
C ASN A 185 -42.17 26.44 16.98
N ILE A 186 -42.50 25.59 17.95
CA ILE A 186 -41.73 24.36 18.27
C ILE A 186 -41.82 23.37 17.11
N THR A 187 -43.02 23.18 16.54
CA THR A 187 -43.24 22.29 15.40
C THR A 187 -42.47 22.77 14.17
N GLN A 188 -42.49 24.08 13.88
CA GLN A 188 -41.75 24.64 12.75
C GLN A 188 -40.23 24.44 12.89
N GLN A 189 -39.69 24.64 14.09
CA GLN A 189 -38.27 24.39 14.35
C GLN A 189 -37.90 22.91 14.19
N ALA A 190 -38.73 22.00 14.70
CA ALA A 190 -38.53 20.56 14.53
C ALA A 190 -38.54 20.15 13.05
N MET A 191 -39.43 20.73 12.24
CA MET A 191 -39.49 20.45 10.80
C MET A 191 -38.24 20.92 10.07
N ASN A 192 -37.73 22.12 10.37
CA ASN A 192 -36.50 22.63 9.76
C ASN A 192 -35.29 21.76 10.11
N GLU A 193 -35.19 21.32 11.36
CA GLU A 193 -34.12 20.40 11.78
C GLU A 193 -34.24 19.05 11.06
N ILE A 194 -35.43 18.48 10.94
CA ILE A 194 -35.66 17.22 10.20
C ILE A 194 -35.22 17.36 8.74
N GLU A 195 -35.64 18.43 8.06
CA GLU A 195 -35.26 18.69 6.66
C GLU A 195 -33.74 18.83 6.51
N THR A 196 -33.10 19.57 7.42
CA THR A 196 -31.63 19.73 7.43
C THR A 196 -30.93 18.37 7.58
N ARG A 197 -31.37 17.52 8.52
CA ARG A 197 -30.78 16.18 8.73
C ARG A 197 -31.05 15.21 7.60
N HIS A 198 -32.23 15.27 7.01
CA HIS A 198 -32.58 14.46 5.85
C HIS A 198 -31.68 14.80 4.65
N ASN A 199 -31.47 16.09 4.38
CA ASN A 199 -30.54 16.53 3.33
C ASN A 199 -29.10 16.09 3.59
N GLU A 200 -28.67 16.05 4.85
CA GLU A 200 -27.36 15.50 5.23
C GLU A 200 -27.27 13.99 4.96
N ILE A 201 -28.32 13.21 5.24
CA ILE A 201 -28.39 11.78 4.90
C ILE A 201 -28.31 11.56 3.39
N ILE A 202 -28.99 12.36 2.58
CA ILE A 202 -28.93 12.25 1.11
C ILE A 202 -27.51 12.49 0.60
N LYS A 203 -26.84 13.56 1.08
CA LYS A 203 -25.45 13.88 0.69
C LYS A 203 -24.48 12.77 1.07
N LEU A 204 -24.69 12.19 2.26
CA LEU A 204 -23.95 11.06 2.77
C LEU A 204 -24.09 9.82 1.88
N GLU A 205 -25.32 9.42 1.56
CA GLU A 205 -25.61 8.25 0.75
C GLU A 205 -25.04 8.39 -0.66
N ASN A 206 -25.10 9.61 -1.23
CA ASN A 206 -24.44 9.91 -2.50
C ASN A 206 -22.91 9.71 -2.40
N SER A 207 -22.27 10.18 -1.34
CA SER A 207 -20.83 9.99 -1.15
C SER A 207 -20.45 8.51 -0.99
N ILE A 208 -21.23 7.74 -0.24
CA ILE A 208 -21.01 6.29 -0.10
C ILE A 208 -21.19 5.59 -1.45
N ARG A 209 -22.24 5.94 -2.20
CA ARG A 209 -22.52 5.38 -3.54
C ARG A 209 -21.40 5.68 -4.52
N GLU A 210 -20.86 6.89 -4.50
CA GLU A 210 -19.72 7.26 -5.37
C GLU A 210 -18.43 6.51 -5.04
N LEU A 211 -18.27 6.05 -3.79
CA LEU A 211 -17.13 5.24 -3.35
C LEU A 211 -17.36 3.74 -3.49
N HIS A 212 -18.61 3.31 -3.73
CA HIS A 212 -18.95 1.90 -3.90
C HIS A 212 -18.12 1.23 -5.01
N ASP A 213 -17.97 1.88 -6.16
CA ASP A 213 -17.15 1.36 -7.27
C ASP A 213 -15.69 1.19 -6.86
N MET A 214 -15.17 2.08 -6.01
CA MET A 214 -13.82 1.99 -5.47
C MET A 214 -13.68 0.85 -4.47
N PHE A 215 -14.68 0.61 -3.62
CA PHE A 215 -14.69 -0.53 -2.69
C PHE A 215 -14.73 -1.86 -3.41
N MET A 216 -15.51 -1.97 -4.50
CA MET A 216 -15.56 -3.20 -5.31
C MET A 216 -14.22 -3.47 -6.00
N ASP A 217 -13.60 -2.46 -6.61
CA ASP A 217 -12.25 -2.56 -7.17
C ASP A 217 -11.22 -3.01 -6.12
N MET A 218 -11.31 -2.45 -4.90
CA MET A 218 -10.35 -2.75 -3.83
C MET A 218 -10.57 -4.12 -3.20
N ALA A 219 -11.81 -4.59 -3.09
CA ALA A 219 -12.11 -5.93 -2.61
C ALA A 219 -11.47 -6.98 -3.51
N MET A 220 -11.60 -6.83 -4.84
CA MET A 220 -10.93 -7.69 -5.82
C MET A 220 -9.41 -7.60 -5.74
N LEU A 221 -8.87 -6.39 -5.55
CA LEU A 221 -7.42 -6.19 -5.40
C LEU A 221 -6.88 -6.82 -4.13
N VAL A 222 -7.58 -6.79 -2.99
CA VAL A 222 -7.10 -7.40 -1.75
C VAL A 222 -7.28 -8.92 -1.76
N GLU A 223 -8.37 -9.44 -2.32
CA GLU A 223 -8.65 -10.89 -2.40
C GLU A 223 -7.58 -11.63 -3.24
N SER A 224 -7.20 -11.06 -4.39
CA SER A 224 -6.14 -11.62 -5.24
C SER A 224 -4.73 -11.57 -4.61
N GLN A 225 -4.53 -10.80 -3.54
CA GLN A 225 -3.24 -10.63 -2.87
C GLN A 225 -3.02 -11.62 -1.71
N GLY A 226 -4.07 -12.33 -1.26
CA GLY A 226 -3.98 -13.33 -0.18
C GLY A 226 -2.98 -14.46 -0.47
N GLU A 227 -2.80 -14.85 -1.75
CA GLU A 227 -1.80 -15.83 -2.17
C GLU A 227 -0.35 -15.27 -2.24
N MET A 228 -0.18 -13.95 -2.30
CA MET A 228 1.12 -13.34 -2.63
C MET A 228 2.03 -13.16 -1.41
N ILE A 229 1.47 -12.98 -0.21
CA ILE A 229 2.23 -12.91 1.05
C ILE A 229 2.88 -14.27 1.37
N ASP A 230 2.16 -15.38 1.18
CA ASP A 230 2.71 -16.74 1.29
C ASP A 230 3.89 -16.95 0.32
N ARG A 231 3.82 -16.33 -0.86
CA ARG A 231 4.93 -16.35 -1.83
C ARG A 231 6.15 -15.55 -1.38
N ILE A 232 6.04 -14.58 -0.47
CA ILE A 232 7.21 -13.85 0.05
C ILE A 232 7.98 -14.72 1.04
N GLU A 233 7.30 -15.38 1.98
CA GLU A 233 7.92 -16.33 2.90
C GLU A 233 8.59 -17.46 2.12
N TYR A 234 7.87 -18.04 1.15
CA TYR A 234 8.41 -19.01 0.20
C TYR A 234 9.62 -18.47 -0.60
N ASN A 235 9.56 -17.24 -1.13
CA ASN A 235 10.67 -16.71 -1.92
C ASN A 235 11.88 -16.26 -1.07
N VAL A 236 11.68 -15.88 0.20
CA VAL A 236 12.78 -15.64 1.14
C VAL A 236 13.47 -16.96 1.46
N GLU A 237 12.70 -18.04 1.65
CA GLU A 237 13.22 -19.40 1.77
C GLU A 237 14.05 -19.79 0.53
N HIS A 238 13.55 -19.55 -0.69
CA HIS A 238 14.32 -19.83 -1.92
C HIS A 238 15.54 -18.92 -2.13
N ALA A 239 15.51 -17.67 -1.64
CA ALA A 239 16.69 -16.80 -1.70
C ALA A 239 17.83 -17.33 -0.82
N VAL A 240 17.51 -17.95 0.33
CA VAL A 240 18.49 -18.67 1.14
C VAL A 240 19.09 -19.83 0.33
N ASP A 241 18.26 -20.61 -0.38
CA ASP A 241 18.72 -21.70 -1.25
C ASP A 241 19.68 -21.23 -2.37
N TYR A 242 19.40 -20.09 -3.02
CA TYR A 242 20.30 -19.53 -4.03
C TYR A 242 21.64 -19.10 -3.46
N VAL A 243 21.66 -18.47 -2.28
CA VAL A 243 22.89 -18.07 -1.60
C VAL A 243 23.68 -19.30 -1.16
N GLU A 244 23.01 -20.33 -0.62
CA GLU A 244 23.66 -21.56 -0.19
C GLU A 244 24.30 -22.31 -1.38
N ARG A 245 23.61 -22.39 -2.52
CA ARG A 245 24.17 -22.95 -3.76
C ARG A 245 25.35 -22.13 -4.28
N ALA A 246 25.26 -20.79 -4.27
CA ALA A 246 26.36 -19.92 -4.68
C ALA A 246 27.59 -20.08 -3.76
N VAL A 247 27.39 -20.22 -2.45
CA VAL A 247 28.47 -20.52 -1.49
C VAL A 247 29.07 -21.91 -1.74
N SER A 248 28.26 -22.91 -2.04
CA SER A 248 28.74 -24.23 -2.44
C SER A 248 29.58 -24.17 -3.72
N ASP A 249 29.12 -23.47 -4.74
CA ASP A 249 29.76 -23.43 -6.05
C ASP A 249 31.05 -22.61 -6.05
N THR A 250 31.11 -21.51 -5.29
CA THR A 250 32.38 -20.79 -5.02
C THR A 250 33.39 -21.69 -4.30
N LYS A 251 32.95 -22.50 -3.34
CA LYS A 251 33.81 -23.47 -2.64
C LYS A 251 34.32 -24.58 -3.57
N LYS A 252 33.48 -25.07 -4.50
CA LYS A 252 33.90 -26.00 -5.55
C LYS A 252 34.88 -25.35 -6.52
N ALA A 253 34.63 -24.12 -6.94
CA ALA A 253 35.50 -23.37 -7.84
C ALA A 253 36.92 -23.21 -7.27
N VAL A 254 37.05 -22.87 -5.98
CA VAL A 254 38.34 -22.81 -5.28
C VAL A 254 39.04 -24.17 -5.26
N LYS A 255 38.31 -25.27 -4.99
CA LYS A 255 38.87 -26.63 -5.06
C LYS A 255 39.35 -26.97 -6.47
N TYR A 256 38.58 -26.66 -7.51
CA TYR A 256 38.99 -26.87 -8.89
C TYR A 256 40.23 -26.05 -9.26
N GLN A 257 40.28 -24.77 -8.86
CA GLN A 257 41.44 -23.92 -9.07
C GLN A 257 42.70 -24.49 -8.40
N SER A 258 42.61 -25.00 -7.16
CA SER A 258 43.73 -25.63 -6.47
C SER A 258 44.23 -26.91 -7.17
N LYS A 259 43.31 -27.74 -7.68
CA LYS A 259 43.64 -28.97 -8.41
C LYS A 259 44.26 -28.65 -9.77
N ALA A 260 43.74 -27.64 -10.47
CA ALA A 260 44.28 -27.17 -11.74
C ALA A 260 45.71 -26.62 -11.57
N ARG A 261 45.99 -25.86 -10.51
CA ARG A 261 47.36 -25.41 -10.17
C ARG A 261 48.32 -26.57 -9.95
N ARG A 262 47.91 -27.59 -9.17
CA ARG A 262 48.74 -28.80 -8.95
C ARG A 262 49.02 -29.57 -10.25
N LYS A 263 48.01 -29.71 -11.12
CA LYS A 263 48.18 -30.35 -12.44
C LYS A 263 49.11 -29.55 -13.36
N LYS A 264 48.99 -28.21 -13.38
CA LYS A 264 49.91 -27.33 -14.12
C LYS A 264 51.36 -27.53 -13.68
N ILE A 265 51.62 -27.57 -12.37
CA ILE A 265 52.98 -27.79 -11.83
C ILE A 265 53.51 -29.16 -12.25
N MET A 266 52.70 -30.21 -12.16
CA MET A 266 53.11 -31.56 -12.61
C MET A 266 53.43 -31.61 -14.11
N ILE A 267 52.64 -30.94 -14.96
CA ILE A 267 52.90 -30.85 -16.40
C ILE A 267 54.23 -30.11 -16.66
N ILE A 268 54.48 -29.00 -15.95
CA ILE A 268 55.74 -28.24 -16.09
C ILE A 268 56.94 -29.12 -15.72
N ILE A 269 56.86 -29.86 -14.59
CA ILE A 269 57.93 -30.78 -14.16
C ILE A 269 58.18 -31.85 -15.23
N CYS A 270 57.13 -32.48 -15.77
CA CYS A 270 57.27 -33.47 -16.84
C CYS A 270 57.93 -32.89 -18.10
N CYS A 271 57.56 -31.67 -18.51
CA CYS A 271 58.17 -31.00 -19.66
C CYS A 271 59.66 -30.70 -19.44
N VAL A 272 60.05 -30.27 -18.23
CA VAL A 272 61.45 -30.02 -17.88
C VAL A 272 62.27 -31.30 -17.94
N VAL A 273 61.77 -32.40 -17.36
CA VAL A 273 62.45 -33.70 -17.37
C VAL A 273 62.63 -34.20 -18.81
N LEU A 274 61.57 -34.14 -19.63
CA LEU A 274 61.67 -34.51 -21.05
C LEU A 274 62.69 -33.66 -21.82
N GLY A 275 62.73 -32.35 -21.56
CA GLY A 275 63.72 -31.46 -22.16
C GLY A 275 65.16 -31.83 -21.81
N ILE A 276 65.42 -32.19 -20.55
CA ILE A 276 66.74 -32.65 -20.09
C ILE A 276 67.13 -33.97 -20.78
N VAL A 277 66.20 -34.93 -20.87
CA VAL A 277 66.46 -36.23 -21.53
C VAL A 277 66.82 -36.03 -22.99
N ILE A 278 66.06 -35.19 -23.71
CA ILE A 278 66.31 -34.88 -25.13
C ILE A 278 67.65 -34.17 -25.32
N ALA A 279 68.00 -33.21 -24.44
CA ALA A 279 69.29 -32.52 -24.50
C ALA A 279 70.47 -33.48 -24.24
N SER A 280 70.29 -34.45 -23.34
CA SER A 280 71.30 -35.45 -23.00
C SER A 280 71.56 -36.42 -24.15
N THR A 281 70.51 -36.86 -24.85
CA THR A 281 70.64 -37.77 -26.00
C THR A 281 71.20 -37.06 -27.23
N LEU A 282 70.83 -35.79 -27.47
CA LEU A 282 71.43 -34.99 -28.55
C LEU A 282 72.89 -34.64 -28.25
N GLY A 283 73.21 -34.28 -27.00
CA GLY A 283 74.57 -33.99 -26.57
C GLY A 283 75.50 -35.21 -26.62
N GLY A 284 75.00 -36.40 -26.30
CA GLY A 284 75.77 -37.65 -26.41
C GLY A 284 75.89 -38.22 -27.82
N VAL A 285 75.12 -37.70 -28.79
CA VAL A 285 75.21 -38.08 -30.22
C VAL A 285 76.09 -37.10 -31.00
N LEU A 286 76.29 -35.88 -30.49
CA LEU A 286 77.12 -34.82 -31.08
C LEU A 286 78.50 -34.64 -30.44
N ALA A 287 78.80 -35.35 -29.34
CA ALA A 287 80.12 -35.45 -28.71
C ALA A 287 80.77 -36.80 -29.02
#